data_AF-A0A6J1K5J5-F1
#
_entry.id   AF-A0A6J1K5J5-F1
#
_cell.length_a   1.000
_cell.length_b   1.000
_cell.length_c   1.000
_cell.angle_alpha   90.00
_cell.angle_beta   90.00
_cell.angle_gamma   90.00
#
_symmetry.space_group_name_H-M   'P 1'
#
loop_
_entity.id
_entity.type
_entity.pdbx_description
1 polymer ?
#
loop_
_entity_poly.entity_id
_entity_poly.type
_entity_poly.pdbx_seq_one_letter_code
_entity_poly.pdbx_strand_id
1 'polypeptide(L)'
;MAEFYLYRKVTGLIDVQRVLPTGLWSKPKVHAKRKPARKLERTGEEVSIPSSSVDDNAQDMKMNSSDSSSKNRLINISSRSSVVQACIITSGLIAALGVIIRQVSHVASIEGLPVIDCTSEVSFSFEMRQLQLITGLVVLISSSRFLLLKLWPDFAESSEAANRQVLTSLQPIDYALVAFLPGISEELLFRGALIPLLGFNWASVMLTAAIFGILHLGGGRKYSFAIWASFVGLAYGYATIESSSVVVPMASHALNNLVGGILWRYQSMNLENGEDQK
;
A
#
# COMPACT_ATOMS: atom_id res chain seq x y z
N MET A 1 28.35 12.19 39.11
CA MET A 1 27.59 12.88 40.17
C MET A 1 26.19 13.15 39.62
N ALA A 2 25.22 12.29 39.99
CA ALA A 2 23.75 12.37 39.84
C ALA A 2 23.20 12.60 38.41
N GLU A 3 22.54 11.68 37.68
CA GLU A 3 21.48 10.71 37.99
C GLU A 3 20.37 11.20 38.94
N PHE A 4 19.12 10.93 38.56
CA PHE A 4 17.83 11.29 39.19
C PHE A 4 17.25 12.66 38.84
N TYR A 5 16.32 12.70 37.87
CA TYR A 5 15.00 13.32 38.07
C TYR A 5 13.97 12.63 37.17
N LEU A 6 13.43 11.54 37.70
CA LEU A 6 12.19 10.91 37.26
C LEU A 6 11.03 11.59 38.00
N TYR A 7 9.93 11.80 37.28
CA TYR A 7 8.55 11.67 37.77
C TYR A 7 7.88 12.79 38.60
N ARG A 8 7.05 13.60 37.91
CA ARG A 8 5.76 14.18 38.36
C ARG A 8 5.15 14.88 37.12
N LYS A 9 3.88 14.76 36.73
CA LYS A 9 2.65 14.66 37.52
C LYS A 9 1.50 14.24 36.57
N VAL A 10 0.92 13.07 36.79
CA VAL A 10 -0.45 12.74 36.36
C VAL A 10 -1.41 13.42 37.32
N THR A 11 -2.39 14.18 36.81
CA THR A 11 -3.77 14.35 37.31
C THR A 11 -4.42 15.54 36.60
N GLY A 12 -5.56 15.32 35.95
CA GLY A 12 -6.38 16.38 35.37
C GLY A 12 -7.58 15.87 34.57
N LEU A 13 -8.36 14.95 35.14
CA LEU A 13 -9.74 14.67 34.72
C LEU A 13 -10.59 15.90 35.07
N ILE A 14 -11.16 16.58 34.08
CA ILE A 14 -12.38 17.39 34.27
C ILE A 14 -13.35 17.05 33.14
N ASP A 15 -14.41 16.37 33.59
CA ASP A 15 -15.73 16.24 33.00
C ASP A 15 -16.28 17.61 32.59
N VAL A 16 -16.69 17.78 31.33
CA VAL A 16 -17.69 18.78 30.95
C VAL A 16 -18.70 18.11 30.04
N GLN A 17 -19.66 17.45 30.68
CA GLN A 17 -20.90 17.01 30.06
C GLN A 17 -21.91 18.17 30.11
N ARG A 18 -22.66 18.30 28.99
CA ARG A 18 -24.02 18.86 28.87
C ARG A 18 -24.17 20.39 28.81
N VAL A 19 -24.36 20.92 27.58
CA VAL A 19 -25.52 21.76 27.22
C VAL A 19 -25.92 21.45 25.77
N LEU A 20 -27.10 20.89 25.59
CA LEU A 20 -27.76 20.60 24.31
C LEU A 20 -29.06 21.43 24.30
N PRO A 21 -29.32 22.28 23.29
CA PRO A 21 -30.68 22.75 23.03
C PRO A 21 -31.40 21.79 22.09
N THR A 22 -32.55 21.34 22.55
CA THR A 22 -33.58 20.59 21.84
C THR A 22 -34.21 21.39 20.68
N GLY A 23 -34.35 20.74 19.53
CA GLY A 23 -35.51 20.96 18.65
C GLY A 23 -35.25 21.64 17.29
N LEU A 24 -34.96 20.84 16.26
CA LEU A 24 -35.78 20.86 15.04
C LEU A 24 -35.65 19.53 14.29
N TRP A 25 -36.75 18.80 14.28
CA TRP A 25 -36.94 17.50 13.65
C TRP A 25 -37.33 17.72 12.18
N SER A 26 -36.58 17.18 11.22
CA SER A 26 -37.09 16.94 9.87
C SER A 26 -36.21 15.90 9.15
N LYS A 27 -36.73 14.67 9.02
CA LYS A 27 -36.22 13.62 8.14
C LYS A 27 -36.97 13.71 6.80
N PRO A 28 -36.30 13.71 5.64
CA PRO A 28 -36.93 13.31 4.39
C PRO A 28 -36.93 11.78 4.24
N LYS A 29 -38.08 11.27 3.81
CA LYS A 29 -38.39 9.86 3.61
C LYS A 29 -37.53 9.22 2.51
N VAL A 30 -37.04 8.01 2.80
CA VAL A 30 -36.58 7.02 1.83
C VAL A 30 -37.75 6.64 0.90
N HIS A 31 -37.53 6.64 -0.40
CA HIS A 31 -38.39 5.95 -1.38
C HIS A 31 -37.53 5.02 -2.24
N ALA A 32 -37.41 3.77 -1.80
CA ALA A 32 -36.94 2.67 -2.62
C ALA A 32 -38.12 2.14 -3.45
N LYS A 33 -38.12 2.36 -4.76
CA LYS A 33 -39.02 1.65 -5.68
C LYS A 33 -38.32 0.39 -6.17
N ARG A 34 -38.68 -0.76 -5.57
CA ARG A 34 -38.55 -2.08 -6.19
C ARG A 34 -39.82 -2.37 -6.99
N LYS A 35 -39.68 -2.82 -8.23
CA LYS A 35 -40.73 -3.56 -8.96
C LYS A 35 -40.10 -4.69 -9.80
N PRO A 36 -40.87 -5.76 -10.07
CA PRO A 36 -40.40 -7.14 -9.96
C PRO A 36 -40.05 -7.79 -11.29
N ALA A 37 -39.30 -8.90 -11.20
CA ALA A 37 -39.17 -9.88 -12.26
C ALA A 37 -40.52 -10.56 -12.54
N ARG A 38 -40.90 -10.64 -13.82
CA ARG A 38 -41.88 -11.62 -14.31
C ARG A 38 -41.40 -12.20 -15.63
N LYS A 39 -41.15 -13.50 -15.58
CA LYS A 39 -41.02 -14.47 -16.67
C LYS A 39 -42.40 -14.63 -17.34
N LEU A 40 -42.44 -14.84 -18.67
CA LEU A 40 -43.11 -15.95 -19.37
C LEU A 40 -43.60 -15.58 -20.80
N GLU A 41 -43.23 -16.49 -21.74
CA GLU A 41 -43.83 -16.89 -23.04
C GLU A 41 -44.00 -15.92 -24.23
N ARG A 42 -43.09 -16.10 -25.20
CA ARG A 42 -43.26 -16.80 -26.51
C ARG A 42 -44.62 -16.71 -27.24
N THR A 43 -44.59 -16.02 -28.38
CA THR A 43 -45.31 -16.25 -29.64
C THR A 43 -44.37 -15.67 -30.72
N GLY A 44 -43.98 -16.32 -31.81
CA GLY A 44 -44.66 -17.33 -32.60
C GLY A 44 -44.98 -16.68 -33.95
N GLU A 45 -44.04 -16.70 -34.88
CA GLU A 45 -44.32 -16.47 -36.30
C GLU A 45 -43.41 -17.40 -37.12
N GLU A 46 -44.06 -18.32 -37.83
CA GLU A 46 -43.52 -19.22 -38.83
C GLU A 46 -42.95 -18.42 -40.03
N VAL A 47 -42.06 -19.04 -40.81
CA VAL A 47 -42.36 -19.41 -42.21
C VAL A 47 -41.17 -20.20 -42.81
N SER A 48 -41.56 -21.30 -43.46
CA SER A 48 -40.96 -22.09 -44.55
C SER A 48 -39.72 -22.98 -44.33
N ILE A 49 -40.00 -24.30 -44.38
CA ILE A 49 -39.12 -25.41 -44.82
C ILE A 49 -39.36 -25.63 -46.35
N PRO A 50 -38.43 -26.26 -47.12
CA PRO A 50 -38.46 -27.73 -47.32
C PRO A 50 -37.04 -28.38 -47.25
N SER A 51 -36.85 -29.43 -46.44
CA SER A 51 -36.68 -30.86 -46.80
C SER A 51 -35.53 -31.16 -47.78
N SER A 52 -34.58 -32.05 -47.47
CA SER A 52 -34.79 -33.49 -47.56
C SER A 52 -33.58 -34.34 -47.07
N SER A 53 -33.91 -35.52 -46.50
CA SER A 53 -33.21 -36.83 -46.45
C SER A 53 -31.74 -36.89 -45.94
N VAL A 54 -31.47 -37.39 -44.73
CA VAL A 54 -31.30 -38.81 -44.30
C VAL A 54 -30.19 -39.55 -45.06
N ASP A 55 -29.12 -39.92 -44.33
CA ASP A 55 -28.46 -41.23 -44.42
C ASP A 55 -27.59 -41.52 -43.19
N ASP A 56 -27.61 -42.79 -42.78
CA ASP A 56 -27.01 -43.43 -41.62
C ASP A 56 -25.47 -43.48 -41.64
N ASN A 57 -24.82 -43.44 -40.48
CA ASN A 57 -23.84 -44.48 -40.12
C ASN A 57 -23.49 -44.50 -38.62
N ALA A 58 -23.48 -45.70 -38.07
CA ALA A 58 -23.03 -46.02 -36.72
C ALA A 58 -21.49 -45.98 -36.62
N GLN A 59 -20.95 -45.62 -35.46
CA GLN A 59 -19.81 -46.33 -34.88
C GLN A 59 -19.63 -46.00 -33.39
N ASP A 60 -19.72 -47.08 -32.61
CA ASP A 60 -19.42 -47.18 -31.19
C ASP A 60 -17.90 -47.31 -31.03
N MET A 61 -17.24 -46.42 -30.29
CA MET A 61 -15.96 -46.75 -29.65
C MET A 61 -15.73 -45.91 -28.39
N LYS A 62 -15.65 -46.65 -27.29
CA LYS A 62 -15.32 -46.27 -25.92
C LYS A 62 -13.80 -46.10 -25.78
N MET A 63 -13.32 -44.96 -25.25
CA MET A 63 -12.09 -44.93 -24.46
C MET A 63 -12.02 -43.65 -23.62
N ASN A 64 -11.88 -43.84 -22.30
CA ASN A 64 -11.58 -42.80 -21.34
C ASN A 64 -10.26 -42.10 -21.67
N SER A 65 -10.21 -40.77 -21.52
CA SER A 65 -9.07 -40.13 -20.88
C SER A 65 -9.58 -38.97 -20.03
N SER A 66 -9.58 -39.23 -18.73
CA SER A 66 -9.62 -38.22 -17.69
C SER A 66 -8.37 -37.36 -17.80
N ASP A 67 -8.45 -36.26 -18.53
CA ASP A 67 -7.43 -35.23 -18.44
C ASP A 67 -7.84 -34.23 -17.36
N SER A 68 -7.52 -34.60 -16.12
CA SER A 68 -7.43 -33.66 -15.00
C SER A 68 -6.27 -32.72 -15.29
N SER A 69 -6.47 -31.78 -16.21
CA SER A 69 -5.58 -30.64 -16.40
C SER A 69 -5.75 -29.73 -15.19
N SER A 70 -4.92 -30.05 -14.20
CA SER A 70 -4.56 -29.24 -13.06
C SER A 70 -4.64 -27.76 -13.44
N LYS A 71 -5.56 -27.05 -12.78
CA LYS A 71 -5.65 -25.60 -12.79
C LYS A 71 -4.27 -25.01 -12.46
N ASN A 72 -3.47 -24.79 -13.49
CA ASN A 72 -2.34 -23.88 -13.46
C ASN A 72 -2.97 -22.50 -13.23
N ARG A 73 -3.07 -22.10 -11.96
CA ARG A 73 -3.12 -20.70 -11.61
C ARG A 73 -1.84 -20.11 -12.19
N LEU A 74 -1.94 -19.56 -13.40
CA LEU A 74 -0.92 -18.70 -13.99
C LEU A 74 -0.65 -17.60 -12.98
N ILE A 75 0.39 -17.77 -12.16
CA ILE A 75 0.98 -16.68 -11.41
C ILE A 75 1.49 -15.75 -12.51
N ASN A 76 0.83 -14.59 -12.67
CA ASN A 76 1.19 -13.61 -13.68
C ASN A 76 2.50 -12.93 -13.28
N ILE A 77 3.62 -13.64 -13.44
CA ILE A 77 4.95 -13.12 -13.15
C ILE A 77 5.26 -12.07 -14.22
N SER A 78 5.40 -10.82 -13.78
CA SER A 78 5.70 -9.71 -14.67
C SER A 78 7.14 -9.79 -15.16
N SER A 79 7.37 -9.45 -16.43
CA SER A 79 8.72 -9.40 -16.98
C SER A 79 9.57 -8.33 -16.28
N ARG A 80 10.88 -8.52 -16.24
CA ARG A 80 11.83 -7.59 -15.62
C ARG A 80 11.65 -6.15 -16.13
N SER A 81 11.58 -5.99 -17.46
CA SER A 81 11.42 -4.68 -18.10
C SER A 81 10.12 -4.01 -17.70
N SER A 82 9.01 -4.77 -17.65
CA SER A 82 7.72 -4.23 -17.21
C SER A 82 7.76 -3.78 -15.75
N VAL A 83 8.39 -4.54 -14.84
CA VAL A 83 8.51 -4.15 -13.43
C VAL A 83 9.36 -2.90 -13.26
N VAL A 84 10.56 -2.87 -13.86
CA VAL A 84 11.47 -1.73 -13.76
C VAL A 84 10.85 -0.48 -14.38
N GLN A 85 10.23 -0.59 -15.56
CA GLN A 85 9.56 0.52 -16.21
C GLN A 85 8.38 1.06 -15.38
N ALA A 86 7.54 0.16 -14.83
CA ALA A 86 6.45 0.57 -13.95
C ALA A 86 6.99 1.29 -12.71
N CYS A 87 8.04 0.76 -12.08
CA CYS A 87 8.67 1.40 -10.93
C CYS A 87 9.19 2.81 -11.25
N ILE A 88 9.91 2.99 -12.36
CA ILE A 88 10.44 4.29 -12.80
C ILE A 88 9.31 5.28 -13.06
N ILE A 89 8.30 4.89 -13.85
CA ILE A 89 7.20 5.78 -14.23
C ILE A 89 6.38 6.17 -13.00
N THR A 90 5.95 5.19 -12.20
CA THR A 90 5.11 5.43 -11.03
C THR A 90 5.85 6.28 -10.00
N SER A 91 7.11 5.96 -9.69
CA SER A 91 7.90 6.76 -8.73
C SER A 91 8.14 8.17 -9.25
N GLY A 92 8.43 8.33 -10.55
CA GLY A 92 8.57 9.65 -11.17
C GLY A 92 7.31 10.50 -11.07
N LEU A 93 6.14 9.92 -11.34
CA LEU A 93 4.85 10.60 -11.20
C LEU A 93 4.52 10.98 -9.75
N ILE A 94 4.78 10.06 -8.80
CA ILE A 94 4.56 10.32 -7.36
C ILE A 94 5.49 11.45 -6.88
N ALA A 95 6.77 11.42 -7.26
CA ALA A 95 7.73 12.47 -6.92
C ALA A 95 7.31 13.83 -7.50
N ALA A 96 6.94 13.86 -8.79
CA ALA A 96 6.46 15.08 -9.45
C ALA A 96 5.20 15.62 -8.75
N LEU A 97 4.25 14.77 -8.40
CA LEU A 97 3.05 15.16 -7.67
C LEU A 97 3.40 15.75 -6.30
N GLY A 98 4.32 15.12 -5.55
CA GLY A 98 4.78 15.63 -4.27
C GLY A 98 5.41 17.02 -4.39
N VAL A 99 6.31 17.21 -5.36
CA VAL A 99 6.94 18.52 -5.62
C VAL A 99 5.89 19.56 -6.02
N ILE A 100 4.98 19.23 -6.94
CA ILE A 100 3.93 20.16 -7.38
C ILE A 100 3.04 20.57 -6.21
N ILE A 101 2.55 19.62 -5.40
CA ILE A 101 1.72 19.92 -4.23
C ILE A 101 2.48 20.84 -3.26
N ARG A 102 3.74 20.53 -2.96
CA ARG A 102 4.57 21.33 -2.06
C ARG A 102 4.75 22.77 -2.58
N GLN A 103 5.07 22.94 -3.87
CA GLN A 103 5.31 24.28 -4.43
C GLN A 103 4.03 25.08 -4.58
N VAL A 104 2.96 24.46 -5.08
CA VAL A 104 1.66 25.14 -5.27
C VAL A 104 1.07 25.56 -3.93
N SER A 105 1.17 24.73 -2.89
CA SER A 105 0.67 25.09 -1.55
C SER A 105 1.44 26.25 -0.93
N HIS A 106 2.77 26.24 -1.03
CA HIS A 106 3.62 27.34 -0.55
C HIS A 106 3.32 28.66 -1.28
N VAL A 107 3.25 28.63 -2.63
CA VAL A 107 2.90 29.82 -3.43
C VAL A 107 1.49 30.31 -3.10
N ALA A 108 0.50 29.41 -3.00
CA ALA A 108 -0.86 29.77 -2.64
C ALA A 108 -0.93 30.49 -1.26
N SER A 109 -0.17 30.01 -0.28
CA SER A 109 -0.09 30.64 1.04
C SER A 109 0.54 32.03 0.98
N ILE A 110 1.62 32.21 0.21
CA ILE A 110 2.28 33.52 0.03
C ILE A 110 1.34 34.53 -0.63
N GLU A 111 0.53 34.10 -1.59
CA GLU A 111 -0.49 34.92 -2.25
C GLU A 111 -1.72 35.19 -1.36
N GLY A 112 -1.72 34.74 -0.11
CA GLY A 112 -2.77 35.02 0.87
C GLY A 112 -4.02 34.13 0.75
N LEU A 113 -3.94 33.03 -0.02
CA LEU A 113 -5.03 32.03 -0.03
C LEU A 113 -5.06 31.30 1.32
N PRO A 114 -6.25 30.85 1.78
CA PRO A 114 -6.41 30.18 3.08
C PRO A 114 -5.94 28.73 3.03
N VAL A 115 -4.66 28.51 2.72
CA VAL A 115 -3.98 27.22 2.66
C VAL A 115 -2.98 27.14 3.80
N ILE A 116 -2.94 26.02 4.51
CA ILE A 116 -1.92 25.77 5.52
C ILE A 116 -0.60 25.51 4.81
N ASP A 117 0.44 26.24 5.22
CA ASP A 117 1.80 26.04 4.73
C ASP A 117 2.76 25.86 5.90
N CYS A 118 3.18 24.61 6.11
CA CYS A 118 4.27 24.27 7.03
C CYS A 118 5.49 23.75 6.26
N THR A 119 5.69 24.15 5.00
CA THR A 119 6.80 23.63 4.18
C THR A 119 8.17 24.02 4.73
N SER A 120 8.28 25.16 5.44
CA SER A 120 9.48 25.58 6.16
C SER A 120 9.89 24.62 7.29
N GLU A 121 8.95 23.91 7.89
CA GLU A 121 9.20 22.95 8.99
C GLU A 121 9.81 21.64 8.51
N VAL A 122 9.68 21.34 7.20
CA VAL A 122 10.20 20.11 6.59
C VAL A 122 11.28 20.49 5.59
N SER A 123 12.53 20.35 6.02
CA SER A 123 13.71 20.64 5.21
C SER A 123 14.16 19.45 4.36
N PHE A 124 15.09 19.71 3.45
CA PHE A 124 15.86 18.71 2.71
C PHE A 124 17.30 18.59 3.24
N SER A 125 17.59 19.14 4.42
CA SER A 125 18.93 19.06 5.01
C SER A 125 19.16 17.70 5.65
N PHE A 126 20.43 17.32 5.73
CA PHE A 126 20.86 16.11 6.41
C PHE A 126 21.97 16.44 7.41
N GLU A 127 21.82 15.96 8.64
CA GLU A 127 22.81 16.09 9.70
C GLU A 127 23.27 14.72 10.16
N MET A 128 24.56 14.58 10.52
CA MET A 128 25.12 13.29 10.94
C MET A 128 24.42 12.68 12.17
N ARG A 129 23.84 13.51 13.06
CA ARG A 129 23.05 13.03 14.20
C ARG A 129 21.80 12.27 13.75
N GLN A 130 21.22 12.61 12.61
CA GLN A 130 20.04 11.95 12.06
C GLN A 130 20.34 10.51 11.62
N LEU A 131 21.61 10.13 11.43
CA LEU A 131 21.99 8.76 11.11
C LEU A 131 21.59 7.77 12.21
N GLN A 132 21.60 8.20 13.47
CA GLN A 132 21.12 7.37 14.59
C GLN A 132 19.63 7.06 14.45
N LEU A 133 18.82 8.06 14.07
CA LEU A 133 17.39 7.90 13.87
C LEU A 133 17.09 6.99 12.66
N ILE A 134 17.81 7.18 11.54
CA ILE A 134 17.71 6.30 10.36
C ILE A 134 18.04 4.86 10.74
N THR A 135 19.16 4.65 11.43
CA THR A 135 19.59 3.31 11.86
C THR A 135 18.55 2.67 12.78
N GLY A 136 18.04 3.43 13.76
CA GLY A 136 16.99 2.97 14.66
C GLY A 136 15.71 2.56 13.93
N LEU A 137 15.26 3.35 12.94
CA LEU A 137 14.09 3.04 12.12
C LEU A 137 14.32 1.80 11.26
N VAL A 138 15.49 1.68 10.62
CA VAL A 138 15.84 0.52 9.81
C VAL A 138 15.79 -0.76 10.65
N VAL A 139 16.38 -0.75 11.84
CA VAL A 139 16.34 -1.88 12.78
C VAL A 139 14.91 -2.17 13.21
N LEU A 140 14.17 -1.17 13.70
CA LEU A 140 12.80 -1.31 14.20
C LEU A 140 11.87 -1.92 13.15
N ILE A 141 11.87 -1.38 11.93
CA ILE A 141 10.96 -1.81 10.87
C ILE A 141 11.38 -3.19 10.35
N SER A 142 12.68 -3.45 10.22
CA SER A 142 13.16 -4.76 9.76
C SER A 142 12.87 -5.86 10.78
N SER A 143 13.10 -5.62 12.08
CA SER A 143 12.80 -6.58 13.14
C SER A 143 11.30 -6.80 13.30
N SER A 144 10.51 -5.73 13.22
CA SER A 144 9.04 -5.82 13.28
C SER A 144 8.50 -6.62 12.09
N ARG A 145 8.96 -6.33 10.86
CA ARG A 145 8.61 -7.11 9.68
C ARG A 145 8.96 -8.58 9.86
N PHE A 146 10.17 -8.88 10.34
CA PHE A 146 10.59 -10.26 10.60
C PHE A 146 9.66 -10.98 11.58
N LEU A 147 9.30 -10.34 12.70
CA LEU A 147 8.36 -10.89 13.66
C LEU A 147 6.97 -11.11 13.05
N LEU A 148 6.45 -10.15 12.30
CA LEU A 148 5.14 -10.26 11.65
C LEU A 148 5.12 -11.39 10.61
N LEU A 149 6.20 -11.58 9.85
CA LEU A 149 6.33 -12.70 8.92
C LEU A 149 6.29 -14.07 9.63
N LYS A 150 6.69 -14.15 10.90
CA LYS A 150 6.66 -15.39 11.70
C LYS A 150 5.35 -15.60 12.45
N LEU A 151 4.73 -14.51 12.91
CA LEU A 151 3.62 -14.56 13.86
C LEU A 151 2.26 -14.32 13.20
N TRP A 152 2.20 -13.70 12.03
CA TRP A 152 0.94 -13.33 11.37
C TRP A 152 0.84 -13.95 9.96
N PRO A 153 0.20 -15.12 9.82
CA PRO A 153 0.09 -15.84 8.54
C PRO A 153 -0.48 -15.00 7.39
N ASP A 154 -1.54 -14.23 7.64
CA ASP A 154 -2.12 -13.36 6.61
C ASP A 154 -1.17 -12.27 6.13
N PHE A 155 -0.33 -11.73 7.01
CA PHE A 155 0.69 -10.77 6.62
C PHE A 155 1.80 -11.44 5.82
N ALA A 156 2.23 -12.64 6.23
CA ALA A 156 3.24 -13.42 5.53
C ALA A 156 2.80 -13.77 4.10
N GLU A 157 1.59 -14.31 3.93
CA GLU A 157 1.03 -14.63 2.61
C GLU A 157 0.90 -13.38 1.74
N SER A 158 0.38 -12.28 2.31
CA SER A 158 0.23 -11.03 1.58
C SER A 158 1.58 -10.41 1.17
N SER A 159 2.60 -10.52 2.03
CA SER A 159 3.94 -10.02 1.74
C SER A 159 4.62 -10.87 0.67
N GLU A 160 4.44 -12.19 0.72
CA GLU A 160 4.97 -13.12 -0.27
C GLU A 160 4.34 -12.89 -1.65
N ALA A 161 3.01 -12.70 -1.71
CA ALA A 161 2.32 -12.40 -2.96
C ALA A 161 2.84 -11.11 -3.62
N ALA A 162 3.03 -10.04 -2.83
CA ALA A 162 3.56 -8.77 -3.32
C ALA A 162 5.03 -8.92 -3.77
N ASN A 163 5.86 -9.57 -2.96
CA ASN A 163 7.27 -9.80 -3.29
C ASN A 163 7.43 -10.66 -4.54
N ARG A 164 6.63 -11.72 -4.72
CA ARG A 164 6.67 -12.54 -5.93
C ARG A 164 6.33 -11.75 -7.19
N GLN A 165 5.37 -10.84 -7.12
CA GLN A 165 4.99 -10.03 -8.28
C GLN A 165 6.11 -9.08 -8.72
N VAL A 166 6.82 -8.49 -7.76
CA VAL A 166 7.80 -7.43 -8.04
C VAL A 166 9.23 -7.98 -8.16
N LEU A 167 9.64 -8.88 -7.28
CA LEU A 167 11.05 -9.22 -7.08
C LEU A 167 11.52 -10.47 -7.86
N THR A 168 10.61 -11.37 -8.25
CA THR A 168 10.98 -12.65 -8.88
C THR A 168 11.77 -12.48 -10.18
N SER A 169 11.41 -11.52 -11.01
CA SER A 169 12.04 -11.31 -12.33
C SER A 169 13.27 -10.40 -12.29
N LEU A 170 13.65 -9.89 -11.11
CA LEU A 170 14.68 -8.87 -10.97
C LEU A 170 16.09 -9.45 -10.85
N GLN A 171 17.05 -8.74 -11.45
CA GLN A 171 18.47 -8.98 -11.22
C GLN A 171 18.90 -8.31 -9.90
N PRO A 172 20.01 -8.76 -9.26
CA PRO A 172 20.44 -8.23 -7.96
C PRO A 172 20.57 -6.70 -7.91
N ILE A 173 21.04 -6.06 -8.99
CA ILE A 173 21.17 -4.61 -9.07
C ILE A 173 19.82 -3.88 -9.07
N ASP A 174 18.77 -4.51 -9.61
CA ASP A 174 17.45 -3.90 -9.71
C ASP A 174 16.79 -3.75 -8.33
N TYR A 175 17.20 -4.53 -7.32
CA TYR A 175 16.72 -4.42 -5.95
C TYR A 175 17.00 -3.04 -5.35
N ALA A 176 18.16 -2.46 -5.66
CA ALA A 176 18.48 -1.09 -5.25
C ALA A 176 17.54 -0.09 -5.92
N LEU A 177 17.30 -0.23 -7.23
CA LEU A 177 16.40 0.64 -7.98
C LEU A 177 14.97 0.60 -7.42
N VAL A 178 14.39 -0.60 -7.26
CA VAL A 178 13.01 -0.76 -6.78
C VAL A 178 12.85 -0.51 -5.29
N ALA A 179 13.95 -0.41 -4.53
CA ALA A 179 13.92 0.01 -3.13
C ALA A 179 13.99 1.54 -2.99
N PHE A 180 14.92 2.19 -3.69
CA PHE A 180 15.19 3.61 -3.54
C PHE A 180 14.18 4.50 -4.25
N LEU A 181 13.76 4.14 -5.47
CA LEU A 181 12.81 4.97 -6.21
C LEU A 181 11.50 5.20 -5.45
N PRO A 182 10.74 4.15 -5.04
CA PRO A 182 9.52 4.37 -4.26
C PRO A 182 9.82 4.97 -2.89
N GLY A 183 10.91 4.54 -2.22
CA GLY A 183 11.30 5.07 -0.91
C GLY A 183 11.59 6.57 -0.93
N ILE A 184 12.08 7.13 -2.03
CA ILE A 184 12.28 8.57 -2.17
C ILE A 184 10.98 9.25 -2.61
N SER A 185 10.33 8.74 -3.66
CA SER A 185 9.17 9.40 -4.26
C SER A 185 7.97 9.45 -3.32
N GLU A 186 7.69 8.36 -2.61
CA GLU A 186 6.56 8.31 -1.70
C GLU A 186 6.77 9.26 -0.52
N GLU A 187 8.00 9.34 0.02
CA GLU A 187 8.31 10.26 1.11
C GLU A 187 8.28 11.72 0.68
N LEU A 188 8.67 12.04 -0.57
CA LEU A 188 8.45 13.37 -1.16
C LEU A 188 6.97 13.77 -1.11
N LEU A 189 6.08 12.85 -1.50
CA LEU A 189 4.64 13.10 -1.51
C LEU A 189 4.08 13.18 -0.09
N PHE A 190 4.27 12.13 0.72
CA PHE A 190 3.60 12.02 2.01
C PHE A 190 4.19 12.94 3.07
N ARG A 191 5.53 13.00 3.18
CA ARG A 191 6.22 13.72 4.26
C ARG A 191 6.67 15.09 3.80
N GLY A 192 7.12 15.19 2.55
CA GLY A 192 7.55 16.45 1.94
C GLY A 192 6.41 17.38 1.53
N ALA A 193 5.21 16.86 1.24
CA ALA A 193 4.09 17.66 0.73
C ALA A 193 2.81 17.54 1.56
N LEU A 194 2.29 16.33 1.78
CA LEU A 194 0.98 16.16 2.43
C LEU A 194 0.99 16.53 3.92
N ILE A 195 2.02 16.14 4.69
CA ILE A 195 2.12 16.57 6.09
C ILE A 195 2.19 18.11 6.19
N PRO A 196 3.10 18.82 5.51
CA PRO A 196 3.14 20.28 5.51
C PRO A 196 1.83 20.96 5.10
N LEU A 197 1.15 20.42 4.09
CA LEU A 197 -0.13 20.95 3.58
C LEU A 197 -1.28 20.79 4.58
N LEU A 198 -1.29 19.70 5.35
CA LEU A 198 -2.33 19.42 6.35
C LEU A 198 -1.99 20.03 7.73
N GLY A 199 -0.73 20.44 7.90
CA GLY A 199 -0.16 20.99 9.12
C GLY A 199 0.88 20.07 9.74
N PHE A 200 1.97 20.65 10.25
CA PHE A 200 3.09 19.90 10.85
C PHE A 200 2.77 19.43 12.29
N ASN A 201 1.89 18.43 12.41
CA ASN A 201 1.42 17.90 13.69
C ASN A 201 1.06 16.41 13.61
N TRP A 202 0.78 15.81 14.78
CA TRP A 202 0.45 14.39 14.89
C TRP A 202 -0.87 13.99 14.19
N ALA A 203 -1.85 14.88 14.09
CA ALA A 203 -3.11 14.55 13.39
C ALA A 203 -2.86 14.33 11.89
N SER A 204 -2.04 15.18 11.27
CA SER A 204 -1.60 15.01 9.88
C SER A 204 -0.79 13.73 9.68
N VAL A 205 0.08 13.38 10.64
CA VAL A 205 0.82 12.10 10.60
C VAL A 205 -0.12 10.91 10.64
N MET A 206 -1.10 10.89 11.55
CA MET A 206 -2.09 9.80 11.62
C MET A 206 -2.89 9.68 10.33
N LEU A 207 -3.36 10.81 9.78
CA LEU A 207 -4.16 10.83 8.56
C LEU A 207 -3.36 10.34 7.35
N THR A 208 -2.16 10.89 7.15
CA THR A 208 -1.29 10.51 6.02
C THR A 208 -0.81 9.06 6.12
N ALA A 209 -0.55 8.55 7.31
CA ALA A 209 -0.22 7.15 7.53
C ALA A 209 -1.40 6.21 7.21
N ALA A 210 -2.62 6.58 7.59
CA ALA A 210 -3.81 5.81 7.24
C ALA A 210 -4.04 5.77 5.73
N ILE A 211 -3.90 6.92 5.05
CA ILE A 211 -3.98 7.00 3.58
C ILE A 211 -2.89 6.14 2.94
N PHE A 212 -1.65 6.23 3.43
CA PHE A 212 -0.53 5.42 2.95
C PHE A 212 -0.84 3.93 3.03
N GLY A 213 -1.37 3.45 4.17
CA GLY A 213 -1.78 2.06 4.32
C GLY A 213 -2.91 1.64 3.37
N ILE A 214 -3.92 2.49 3.18
CA ILE A 214 -5.03 2.22 2.25
C ILE A 214 -4.52 2.09 0.80
N LEU A 215 -3.58 2.95 0.37
CA LEU A 215 -2.99 2.86 -0.98
C LEU A 215 -2.15 1.59 -1.19
N HIS A 216 -1.76 0.91 -0.10
CA HIS A 216 -1.07 -0.37 -0.15
C HIS A 216 -2.00 -1.58 -0.25
N LEU A 217 -3.32 -1.36 -0.42
CA LEU A 217 -4.25 -2.41 -0.82
C LEU A 217 -4.13 -2.72 -2.34
N GLY A 218 -4.55 -3.91 -2.74
CA GLY A 218 -4.56 -4.34 -4.14
C GLY A 218 -3.28 -5.05 -4.58
N GLY A 219 -3.29 -5.63 -5.79
CA GLY A 219 -2.16 -6.43 -6.30
C GLY A 219 -1.88 -7.68 -5.46
N GLY A 220 -2.93 -8.33 -4.94
CA GLY A 220 -2.79 -9.47 -4.03
C GLY A 220 -2.53 -9.10 -2.56
N ARG A 221 -2.37 -7.81 -2.24
CA ARG A 221 -2.16 -7.36 -0.85
C ARG A 221 -3.47 -7.31 -0.05
N LYS A 222 -3.45 -7.92 1.14
CA LYS A 222 -4.57 -8.02 2.09
C LYS A 222 -4.57 -6.85 3.09
N TYR A 223 -5.63 -6.75 3.90
CA TYR A 223 -5.71 -5.76 4.99
C TYR A 223 -4.56 -5.83 6.00
N SER A 224 -4.00 -7.01 6.24
CA SER A 224 -2.80 -7.18 7.08
C SER A 224 -1.62 -6.35 6.57
N PHE A 225 -1.44 -6.27 5.25
CA PHE A 225 -0.40 -5.46 4.62
C PHE A 225 -0.71 -3.96 4.74
N ALA A 226 -1.98 -3.56 4.60
CA ALA A 226 -2.39 -2.17 4.79
C ALA A 226 -2.19 -1.69 6.23
N ILE A 227 -2.47 -2.54 7.23
CA ILE A 227 -2.20 -2.26 8.65
C ILE A 227 -0.70 -2.08 8.88
N TRP A 228 0.12 -2.98 8.34
CA TRP A 228 1.58 -2.86 8.40
C TRP A 228 2.09 -1.58 7.71
N ALA A 229 1.62 -1.29 6.51
CA ALA A 229 1.98 -0.09 5.77
C ALA A 229 1.54 1.18 6.53
N SER A 230 0.39 1.16 7.22
CA SER A 230 -0.02 2.26 8.10
C SER A 230 0.95 2.45 9.27
N PHE A 231 1.39 1.37 9.92
CA PHE A 231 2.39 1.43 10.99
C PHE A 231 3.73 2.01 10.51
N VAL A 232 4.23 1.55 9.37
CA VAL A 232 5.43 2.13 8.72
C VAL A 232 5.19 3.60 8.35
N GLY A 233 3.98 3.90 7.89
CA GLY A 233 3.41 5.22 7.69
C GLY A 233 3.63 6.15 8.90
N LEU A 234 3.24 5.67 10.07
CA LEU A 234 3.38 6.38 11.34
C LEU A 234 4.85 6.53 11.74
N ALA A 235 5.66 5.50 11.60
CA ALA A 235 7.08 5.53 11.98
C ALA A 235 7.86 6.60 11.19
N TYR A 236 7.67 6.68 9.88
CA TYR A 236 8.32 7.70 9.05
C TYR A 236 7.70 9.10 9.24
N GLY A 237 6.40 9.18 9.56
CA GLY A 237 5.78 10.46 9.95
C GLY A 237 6.35 11.00 11.27
N TYR A 238 6.53 10.14 12.28
CA TYR A 238 7.25 10.47 13.50
C TYR A 238 8.68 10.94 13.20
N ALA A 239 9.41 10.19 12.37
CA ALA A 239 10.77 10.56 11.98
C ALA A 239 10.84 11.96 11.38
N THR A 240 9.84 12.33 10.57
CA THR A 240 9.74 13.66 9.95
C THR A 240 9.55 14.76 10.98
N ILE A 241 8.68 14.55 11.98
CA ILE A 241 8.47 15.51 13.07
C ILE A 241 9.73 15.65 13.91
N GLU A 242 10.35 14.53 14.28
CA GLU A 242 11.54 14.52 15.13
C GLU A 242 12.75 15.16 14.45
N SER A 243 12.95 14.93 13.15
CA SER A 243 14.14 15.40 12.44
C SER A 243 13.96 16.68 11.65
N SER A 244 12.72 17.18 11.50
CA SER A 244 12.37 18.31 10.61
C SER A 244 12.99 18.18 9.21
N SER A 245 13.10 16.93 8.71
CA SER A 245 13.78 16.61 7.46
C SER A 245 13.10 15.45 6.77
N VAL A 246 12.85 15.59 5.48
CA VAL A 246 12.29 14.52 4.64
C VAL A 246 13.36 13.49 4.24
N VAL A 247 14.65 13.82 4.37
CA VAL A 247 15.74 12.89 4.00
C VAL A 247 15.79 11.68 4.94
N VAL A 248 15.47 11.89 6.22
CA VAL A 248 15.44 10.81 7.23
C VAL A 248 14.42 9.72 6.89
N PRO A 249 13.13 10.01 6.67
CA PRO A 249 12.17 8.99 6.26
C PRO A 249 12.49 8.42 4.87
N MET A 250 12.99 9.21 3.91
CA MET A 250 13.43 8.69 2.59
C MET A 250 14.50 7.61 2.71
N ALA A 251 15.58 7.91 3.43
CA ALA A 251 16.69 6.99 3.62
C ALA A 251 16.22 5.74 4.39
N SER A 252 15.44 5.93 5.45
CA SER A 252 14.90 4.81 6.23
C SER A 252 14.02 3.90 5.37
N HIS A 253 13.11 4.48 4.58
CA HIS A 253 12.23 3.75 3.69
C HIS A 253 13.00 2.98 2.62
N ALA A 254 13.89 3.65 1.90
CA ALA A 254 14.71 3.00 0.88
C ALA A 254 15.54 1.84 1.44
N LEU A 255 16.19 2.04 2.60
CA LEU A 255 17.01 1.01 3.24
C LEU A 255 16.16 -0.16 3.75
N ASN A 256 14.98 0.09 4.34
CA ASN A 256 14.08 -0.98 4.77
C ASN A 256 13.55 -1.80 3.59
N ASN A 257 13.24 -1.17 2.47
CA ASN A 257 12.83 -1.87 1.25
C ASN A 257 13.99 -2.71 0.70
N LEU A 258 15.21 -2.17 0.70
CA LEU A 258 16.39 -2.90 0.24
C LEU A 258 16.66 -4.13 1.12
N VAL A 259 16.67 -3.97 2.44
CA VAL A 259 16.83 -5.08 3.41
C VAL A 259 15.74 -6.12 3.19
N GLY A 260 14.49 -5.71 3.06
CA GLY A 260 13.36 -6.61 2.80
C GLY A 260 13.51 -7.40 1.50
N GLY A 261 13.92 -6.73 0.42
CA GLY A 261 14.14 -7.36 -0.89
C GLY A 261 15.32 -8.34 -0.88
N ILE A 262 16.45 -7.95 -0.30
CA ILE A 262 17.64 -8.80 -0.17
C ILE A 262 17.32 -10.05 0.66
N LEU A 263 16.68 -9.89 1.83
CA LEU A 263 16.31 -11.03 2.68
C LEU A 263 15.35 -11.99 1.98
N TRP A 264 14.38 -11.45 1.24
CA TRP A 264 13.47 -12.27 0.45
C TRP A 264 14.23 -13.09 -0.60
N ARG A 265 15.14 -12.45 -1.37
CA ARG A 265 15.94 -13.13 -2.39
C ARG A 265 16.77 -14.28 -1.81
N TYR A 266 17.43 -14.06 -0.67
CA TYR A 266 18.21 -15.09 0.01
C TYR A 266 17.34 -16.28 0.45
N GLN A 267 16.14 -16.03 0.97
CA GLN A 267 15.21 -17.09 1.37
C GLN A 267 14.73 -17.89 0.17
N SER A 268 14.39 -17.23 -0.95
CA SER A 268 13.95 -17.90 -2.18
C SER A 268 15.04 -18.82 -2.74
N MET A 269 16.29 -18.35 -2.82
CA MET A 269 17.40 -19.17 -3.33
C MET A 269 17.69 -20.41 -2.45
N ASN A 270 17.56 -20.28 -1.13
CA ASN A 270 17.76 -21.40 -0.22
C ASN A 270 16.65 -22.46 -0.34
N LEU A 271 15.42 -22.04 -0.66
CA LEU A 271 14.31 -22.98 -0.89
C LEU A 271 14.51 -23.74 -2.20
N GLU A 272 14.88 -23.05 -3.29
CA GLU A 272 15.18 -23.67 -4.60
C GLU A 272 16.30 -24.74 -4.45
N ASN A 273 17.43 -24.37 -3.83
CA ASN A 273 18.55 -25.29 -3.63
C ASN A 273 18.22 -26.51 -2.74
N GLY A 274 17.25 -26.37 -1.82
CA GLY A 274 16.81 -27.44 -0.93
C GLY A 274 15.80 -28.41 -1.56
N GLU A 275 15.07 -27.96 -2.59
CA GLU A 275 14.19 -28.81 -3.40
C GLU A 275 14.98 -29.63 -4.42
N ASP A 276 16.03 -29.06 -5.03
CA ASP A 276 16.90 -29.78 -5.98
C ASP A 276 17.74 -30.91 -5.33
N GLN A 277 17.81 -30.96 -4.00
CA GLN A 277 18.54 -31.98 -3.24
C GLN A 277 17.67 -33.12 -2.69
N LYS A 278 16.34 -33.11 -2.94
CA LYS A 278 15.41 -34.15 -2.51
C LYS A 278 14.95 -35.03 -3.67
#